data_AF-A0A7X5YH29-F1
#
_entry.id   AF-A0A7X5YH29-F1
#
_cell.length_a   1.000
_cell.length_b   1.000
_cell.length_c   1.000
_cell.angle_alpha   90.00
_cell.angle_beta   90.00
_cell.angle_gamma   90.00
#
_symmetry.space_group_name_H-M   'P 1'
#
loop_
_entity.id
_entity.type
_entity.pdbx_description
1 polymer ?
#
loop_
_entity_poly.entity_id
_entity_poly.type
_entity_poly.pdbx_seq_one_letter_code
_entity_poly.pdbx_strand_id
1 'polypeptide(L)'
;MLNEIEVGLICLSERKKFKEVYEEYFTALKYFAMRYVKDEEVACDLLQDVFVKLWEKGDRFENEMQLKTYLYRVVRNHCLTYIRDTQRKEKRMEGFEVEETEESFVHQMIEAEIYALINDIFEELPDACRNVYMKSLEGKSHKEIAEELHIAITTIKKHKTNANNYLRGRLKDLLLSAIFCGV
;
A
#
# COMPACT_ATOMS: atom_id res chain seq x y z
N MET A 1 16.35 -38.14 13.76
CA MET A 1 15.69 -37.07 14.54
C MET A 1 15.83 -35.80 13.73
N LEU A 2 14.74 -35.37 13.11
CA LEU A 2 14.69 -34.16 12.31
C LEU A 2 14.84 -32.97 13.24
N ASN A 3 15.73 -32.04 12.89
CA ASN A 3 15.91 -30.75 13.57
C ASN A 3 14.55 -30.07 13.74
N GLU A 4 14.19 -29.78 14.98
CA GLU A 4 13.22 -28.74 15.30
C GLU A 4 13.80 -27.42 14.77
N ILE A 5 13.31 -26.97 13.62
CA ILE A 5 13.45 -25.58 13.21
C ILE A 5 12.60 -24.81 14.22
N GLU A 6 13.24 -24.05 15.08
CA GLU A 6 12.57 -23.11 15.97
C GLU A 6 11.93 -22.04 15.08
N VAL A 7 10.69 -22.30 14.63
CA VAL A 7 9.91 -21.35 13.84
C VAL A 7 9.54 -20.21 14.78
N GLY A 8 10.33 -19.14 14.74
CA GLY A 8 10.11 -17.96 15.56
C GLY A 8 8.74 -17.37 15.27
N LEU A 9 7.81 -17.50 16.23
CA LEU A 9 6.49 -16.89 16.16
C LEU A 9 6.64 -15.38 16.04
N ILE A 10 5.96 -14.78 15.06
CA ILE A 10 5.85 -13.33 14.98
C ILE A 10 4.91 -12.89 16.09
N CYS A 11 5.46 -12.27 17.14
CA CYS A 11 4.70 -11.80 18.29
C CYS A 11 4.50 -10.28 18.21
N LEU A 12 3.26 -9.85 17.99
CA LEU A 12 2.94 -8.43 17.79
C LEU A 12 2.73 -7.64 19.08
N SER A 13 2.87 -8.27 20.26
CA SER A 13 2.95 -7.54 21.53
C SER A 13 4.34 -6.91 21.76
N GLU A 14 5.34 -7.27 20.96
CA GLU A 14 6.66 -6.65 21.02
C GLU A 14 6.69 -5.36 20.21
N ARG A 15 7.00 -4.23 20.87
CA ARG A 15 6.99 -2.90 20.25
C ARG A 15 7.80 -2.84 18.96
N LYS A 16 8.99 -3.44 18.95
CA LYS A 16 9.88 -3.43 17.78
C LYS A 16 9.24 -4.17 16.61
N LYS A 17 8.76 -5.40 16.84
CA LYS A 17 8.17 -6.21 15.78
C LYS A 17 6.86 -5.62 15.25
N PHE A 18 6.03 -5.08 16.13
CA PHE A 18 4.83 -4.35 15.72
C PHE A 18 5.15 -3.14 14.85
N LYS A 19 6.16 -2.35 15.23
CA LYS A 19 6.59 -1.19 14.44
C LYS A 19 7.05 -1.62 13.04
N GLU A 20 7.88 -2.66 12.95
CA GLU A 20 8.32 -3.22 11.66
C GLU A 20 7.13 -3.65 10.80
N VAL A 21 6.16 -4.37 11.37
CA VAL A 21 4.96 -4.80 10.65
C VAL A 21 4.08 -3.61 10.25
N TYR A 22 3.96 -2.60 11.10
CA TYR A 22 3.22 -1.38 10.75
C TYR A 22 3.88 -0.68 9.56
N GLU A 23 5.19 -0.40 9.64
CA GLU A 23 5.93 0.29 8.58
C GLU A 23 5.91 -0.49 7.25
N GLU A 24 6.04 -1.81 7.31
CA GLU A 24 6.03 -2.71 6.15
C GLU A 24 4.66 -2.71 5.43
N TYR A 25 3.56 -2.83 6.18
CA TYR A 25 2.25 -3.11 5.58
C TYR A 25 1.35 -1.88 5.43
N PHE A 26 1.62 -0.77 6.14
CA PHE A 26 0.69 0.37 6.18
C PHE A 26 0.38 0.95 4.81
N THR A 27 1.41 1.22 3.99
CA THR A 27 1.23 1.81 2.64
C THR A 27 0.39 0.91 1.75
N ALA A 28 0.68 -0.38 1.72
CA ALA A 28 -0.07 -1.36 0.91
C ALA A 28 -1.52 -1.49 1.40
N LEU A 29 -1.72 -1.67 2.71
CA LEU A 29 -3.05 -1.80 3.30
C LEU A 29 -3.89 -0.53 3.14
N LYS A 30 -3.26 0.66 3.13
CA LYS A 30 -3.96 1.94 2.90
C LYS A 30 -4.48 1.98 1.49
N TYR A 31 -3.63 1.72 0.51
CA TYR A 31 -4.04 1.63 -0.90
C TYR A 31 -5.15 0.60 -1.10
N PHE A 32 -5.01 -0.58 -0.51
CA PHE A 32 -6.00 -1.64 -0.54
C PHE A 32 -7.35 -1.19 0.03
N ALA A 33 -7.35 -0.58 1.23
CA ALA A 33 -8.56 -0.06 1.87
C ALA A 33 -9.24 1.04 1.05
N MET A 34 -8.46 1.96 0.45
CA MET A 34 -8.96 3.04 -0.39
C MET A 34 -9.76 2.56 -1.60
N ARG A 35 -9.52 1.35 -2.11
CA ARG A 35 -10.32 0.78 -3.20
C ARG A 35 -11.76 0.47 -2.80
N TYR A 36 -11.98 0.18 -1.52
CA TYR A 36 -13.30 -0.08 -0.96
C TYR A 36 -13.99 1.22 -0.56
N VAL A 37 -13.35 2.04 0.27
CA VAL A 37 -14.00 3.20 0.91
C VAL A 37 -13.88 4.50 0.12
N LYS A 38 -12.93 4.58 -0.83
CA LYS A 38 -12.70 5.73 -1.73
C LYS A 38 -12.48 7.06 -1.01
N ASP A 39 -11.98 6.99 0.22
CA ASP A 39 -11.69 8.13 1.08
C ASP A 39 -10.43 7.79 1.90
N GLU A 40 -9.41 8.65 1.81
CA GLU A 40 -8.10 8.40 2.44
C GLU A 40 -8.16 8.55 3.96
N GLU A 41 -8.92 9.52 4.48
CA GLU A 41 -9.05 9.74 5.93
C GLU A 41 -9.76 8.54 6.55
N VAL A 42 -10.87 8.11 5.95
CA VAL A 42 -11.60 6.91 6.37
C VAL A 42 -10.71 5.66 6.29
N ALA A 43 -9.93 5.50 5.22
CA ALA A 43 -9.01 4.37 5.10
C ALA A 43 -7.96 4.37 6.22
N CYS A 44 -7.37 5.53 6.53
CA CYS A 44 -6.40 5.67 7.62
C CYS A 44 -7.02 5.34 8.98
N ASP A 45 -8.22 5.84 9.27
CA ASP A 45 -8.94 5.57 10.52
C ASP A 45 -9.24 4.07 10.69
N LEU A 46 -9.72 3.41 9.63
CA LEU A 46 -9.98 1.97 9.66
C LEU A 46 -8.70 1.16 9.90
N LEU A 47 -7.58 1.55 9.28
CA LEU A 47 -6.29 0.90 9.53
C LEU A 47 -5.81 1.11 10.95
N GLN A 48 -5.95 2.33 11.49
CA GLN A 48 -5.59 2.62 12.87
C GLN A 48 -6.34 1.68 13.82
N ASP A 49 -7.65 1.52 13.64
CA ASP A 49 -8.46 0.59 14.43
C ASP A 49 -7.97 -0.86 14.32
N VAL A 50 -7.60 -1.30 13.11
CA VAL A 50 -7.06 -2.64 12.87
C VAL A 50 -5.74 -2.84 13.62
N PHE A 51 -4.81 -1.91 13.49
CA PHE A 51 -3.49 -1.99 14.11
C PHE A 51 -3.57 -1.87 15.64
N VAL A 52 -4.46 -1.04 16.18
CA VAL A 52 -4.71 -0.95 17.63
C VAL A 52 -5.24 -2.29 18.16
N LYS A 53 -6.26 -2.88 17.52
CA LYS A 53 -6.80 -4.19 17.93
C LYS A 53 -5.76 -5.29 17.83
N LEU A 54 -4.90 -5.23 16.81
CA LEU A 54 -3.82 -6.19 16.60
C LEU A 54 -2.78 -6.11 17.73
N TRP A 55 -2.41 -4.88 18.14
CA TRP A 55 -1.53 -4.63 19.27
C TRP A 55 -2.13 -5.12 20.59
N GLU A 56 -3.40 -4.80 20.86
CA GLU A 56 -4.10 -5.16 22.10
C GLU A 56 -4.26 -6.68 22.27
N LYS A 57 -4.55 -7.39 21.18
CA LYS A 57 -4.69 -8.86 21.22
C LYS A 57 -3.36 -9.59 21.41
N GLY A 58 -2.24 -8.98 20.97
CA GLY A 58 -0.93 -9.62 21.01
C GLY A 58 -0.89 -10.91 20.18
N ASP A 59 -1.61 -10.93 19.06
CA ASP A 59 -1.72 -12.09 18.18
C ASP A 59 -0.33 -12.61 17.77
N ARG A 60 -0.23 -13.93 17.61
CA ARG A 60 1.00 -14.61 17.18
C ARG A 60 0.78 -15.28 15.83
N PHE A 61 1.75 -15.15 14.95
CA PHE A 61 1.70 -15.72 13.61
C PHE A 61 2.89 -16.64 13.39
N GLU A 62 2.66 -17.77 12.72
CA GLU A 62 3.67 -18.78 12.43
C GLU A 62 4.69 -18.29 11.40
N ASN A 63 4.26 -17.43 10.47
CA ASN A 63 5.12 -16.86 9.42
C ASN A 63 4.50 -15.60 8.81
N GLU A 64 5.27 -14.91 7.96
CA GLU A 64 4.87 -13.67 7.31
C GLU A 64 3.69 -13.83 6.35
N MET A 65 3.57 -14.97 5.66
CA MET A 65 2.45 -15.24 4.75
C MET A 65 1.12 -15.32 5.51
N GLN A 66 1.12 -15.95 6.68
CA GLN A 66 -0.05 -16.03 7.55
C GLN A 66 -0.44 -14.64 8.09
N LEU A 67 0.54 -13.87 8.56
CA LEU A 67 0.33 -12.49 9.01
C LEU A 67 -0.25 -11.62 7.89
N LYS A 68 0.38 -11.64 6.71
CA LYS A 68 -0.05 -10.88 5.52
C LYS A 68 -1.49 -11.22 5.16
N THR A 69 -1.81 -12.50 5.02
CA THR A 69 -3.16 -12.96 4.66
C THR A 69 -4.19 -12.52 5.70
N TYR A 70 -3.84 -12.60 6.98
CA TYR A 70 -4.70 -12.12 8.06
C TYR A 70 -4.94 -10.61 7.98
N LEU A 71 -3.90 -9.80 7.81
CA LEU A 71 -4.01 -8.34 7.73
C LEU A 71 -4.96 -7.92 6.60
N TYR A 72 -4.76 -8.41 5.39
CA TYR A 72 -5.62 -8.07 4.25
C TYR A 72 -7.07 -8.48 4.46
N ARG A 73 -7.32 -9.67 5.05
CA ARG A 73 -8.68 -10.13 5.37
C ARG A 73 -9.35 -9.26 6.42
N VAL A 74 -8.62 -8.89 7.48
CA VAL A 74 -9.16 -8.06 8.56
C VAL A 74 -9.47 -6.65 8.07
N VAL A 75 -8.58 -6.04 7.27
CA VAL A 75 -8.79 -4.71 6.68
C VAL A 75 -9.99 -4.72 5.74
N ARG A 76 -10.08 -5.70 4.84
CA ARG A 76 -11.23 -5.90 3.96
C ARG A 76 -12.54 -5.95 4.77
N ASN A 77 -12.58 -6.76 5.82
CA ASN A 77 -13.77 -6.92 6.64
C ASN A 77 -14.17 -5.61 7.35
N HIS A 78 -13.20 -4.81 7.79
CA HIS A 78 -13.46 -3.48 8.35
C HIS A 78 -14.06 -2.53 7.29
N CYS A 79 -13.48 -2.49 6.07
CA CYS A 79 -14.03 -1.71 4.96
C CYS A 79 -15.46 -2.11 4.61
N LEU A 80 -15.73 -3.42 4.46
CA LEU A 80 -17.07 -3.92 4.14
C LEU A 80 -18.08 -3.67 5.27
N THR A 81 -17.63 -3.64 6.53
CA THR A 81 -18.49 -3.28 7.67
C THR A 81 -18.82 -1.79 7.64
N TYR A 82 -17.81 -0.94 7.45
CA TYR A 82 -17.99 0.51 7.29
C TYR A 82 -18.98 0.85 6.17
N ILE A 83 -18.82 0.24 4.99
CA ILE A 83 -19.70 0.50 3.84
C ILE A 83 -21.15 0.09 4.16
N ARG A 84 -21.35 -1.09 4.75
CA ARG A 84 -22.68 -1.57 5.15
C ARG A 84 -23.34 -0.62 6.16
N ASP A 85 -22.60 -0.17 7.16
CA ASP A 85 -23.14 0.72 8.20
C ASP A 85 -23.45 2.11 7.67
N THR A 86 -22.63 2.64 6.75
CA THR A 86 -22.88 3.91 6.07
C THR A 86 -24.13 3.83 5.18
N GLN A 87 -24.28 2.78 4.38
CA GLN A 87 -25.47 2.59 3.53
C GLN A 87 -26.76 2.40 4.35
N ARG A 88 -26.68 1.72 5.50
CA ARG A 88 -27.79 1.61 6.46
C ARG A 88 -28.24 2.97 6.97
N LYS A 89 -27.29 3.82 7.37
CA LYS A 89 -27.57 5.20 7.80
C LYS A 89 -28.23 6.01 6.69
N GLU A 90 -27.81 5.80 5.44
CA GLU A 90 -28.39 6.46 4.27
C GLU A 90 -29.75 5.88 3.80
N LYS A 91 -30.28 4.83 4.46
CA LYS A 91 -31.50 4.10 4.08
C LYS A 91 -31.49 3.55 2.64
N ARG A 92 -30.32 3.21 2.11
CA ARG A 92 -30.13 2.78 0.71
C ARG A 92 -30.11 1.25 0.50
N MET A 93 -30.58 0.46 1.46
CA MET A 93 -30.44 -1.00 1.37
C MET A 93 -31.52 -1.68 0.51
N GLU A 94 -31.27 -1.73 -0.80
CA GLU A 94 -31.67 -2.86 -1.64
C GLU A 94 -30.42 -3.34 -2.43
N GLY A 95 -29.98 -4.58 -2.20
CA GLY A 95 -29.07 -5.29 -3.12
C GLY A 95 -27.55 -5.17 -2.92
N PHE A 96 -27.02 -4.77 -1.76
CA PHE A 96 -25.56 -4.77 -1.55
C PHE A 96 -25.02 -6.15 -1.18
N GLU A 97 -24.71 -6.95 -2.19
CA GLU A 97 -23.82 -8.11 -2.10
C GLU A 97 -22.54 -7.77 -2.86
N VAL A 98 -21.42 -7.59 -2.15
CA VAL A 98 -20.10 -7.58 -2.79
C VAL A 98 -19.72 -9.04 -2.98
N GLU A 99 -20.13 -9.62 -4.10
CA GLU A 99 -19.58 -10.88 -4.56
C GLU A 99 -18.17 -10.62 -5.10
N GLU A 100 -17.18 -10.82 -4.25
CA GLU A 100 -15.77 -10.81 -4.62
C GLU A 100 -15.23 -12.23 -4.51
N THR A 101 -14.62 -12.72 -5.59
CA THR A 101 -14.00 -14.05 -5.63
C THR A 101 -12.65 -14.04 -4.89
N GLU A 102 -12.19 -15.20 -4.42
CA GLU A 102 -10.85 -15.32 -3.82
C GLU A 102 -9.75 -14.91 -4.81
N GLU A 103 -9.95 -15.19 -6.10
CA GLU A 103 -9.04 -14.76 -7.16
C GLU A 103 -8.97 -13.24 -7.27
N SER A 104 -10.11 -12.54 -7.24
CA SER A 104 -10.14 -11.09 -7.23
C SER A 104 -9.45 -10.53 -5.98
N PHE A 105 -9.72 -11.11 -4.80
CA PHE A 105 -9.09 -10.70 -3.55
C PHE A 105 -7.55 -10.82 -3.62
N VAL A 106 -7.03 -11.97 -4.08
CA VAL A 106 -5.59 -12.17 -4.26
C VAL A 106 -5.00 -11.18 -5.25
N HIS A 107 -5.67 -10.93 -6.38
CA HIS A 107 -5.22 -9.95 -7.35
C HIS A 107 -5.12 -8.55 -6.73
N GLN A 108 -6.11 -8.14 -5.93
CA GLN A 108 -6.09 -6.84 -5.26
C GLN A 108 -4.99 -6.73 -4.19
N MET A 109 -4.68 -7.82 -3.49
CA MET A 109 -3.53 -7.88 -2.57
C MET A 109 -2.22 -7.63 -3.34
N ILE A 110 -2.02 -8.34 -4.45
CA ILE A 110 -0.83 -8.21 -5.28
C ILE A 110 -0.70 -6.78 -5.83
N GLU A 111 -1.79 -6.19 -6.34
CA GLU A 111 -1.80 -4.81 -6.80
C GLU A 111 -1.39 -3.82 -5.70
N ALA A 112 -1.84 -4.04 -4.46
CA ALA A 112 -1.47 -3.21 -3.32
C ALA A 112 0.00 -3.34 -2.92
N GLU A 113 0.57 -4.54 -2.98
CA GLU A 113 2.00 -4.76 -2.72
C GLU A 113 2.87 -4.12 -3.80
N ILE A 114 2.49 -4.26 -5.07
CA ILE A 114 3.16 -3.60 -6.19
C ILE A 114 3.07 -2.08 -6.02
N TYR A 115 1.92 -1.55 -5.62
CA TYR A 115 1.75 -0.12 -5.36
C TYR A 115 2.70 0.36 -4.26
N ALA A 116 2.77 -0.33 -3.12
CA ALA A 116 3.66 0.05 -2.03
C ALA A 116 5.13 0.06 -2.47
N LEU A 117 5.56 -0.97 -3.20
CA LEU A 117 6.91 -1.04 -3.76
C LEU A 117 7.21 0.14 -4.70
N ILE A 118 6.29 0.46 -5.60
CA ILE A 118 6.44 1.62 -6.50
C ILE A 118 6.47 2.92 -5.71
N ASN A 119 5.63 3.06 -4.68
CA ASN A 119 5.58 4.22 -3.82
C ASN A 119 6.90 4.44 -3.09
N ASP A 120 7.51 3.39 -2.56
CA ASP A 120 8.80 3.49 -1.87
C ASP A 120 9.91 3.96 -2.81
N ILE A 121 9.99 3.41 -4.03
CA ILE A 121 10.94 3.88 -5.06
C ILE A 121 10.64 5.35 -5.44
N PHE A 122 9.37 5.73 -5.44
CA PHE A 122 8.95 7.08 -5.75
C PHE A 122 9.40 8.06 -4.67
N GLU A 123 9.35 7.68 -3.39
CA GLU A 123 9.86 8.46 -2.26
C GLU A 123 11.39 8.57 -2.24
N GLU A 124 12.13 7.64 -2.87
CA GLU A 124 13.58 7.76 -3.07
C GLU A 124 13.96 8.92 -4.02
N LEU A 125 13.02 9.43 -4.85
CA LEU A 125 13.30 10.54 -5.77
C LEU A 125 13.61 11.84 -5.02
N PRO A 126 14.52 12.69 -5.53
CA PRO A 126 14.67 14.04 -5.01
C PRO A 126 13.36 14.83 -5.10
N ASP A 127 13.02 15.61 -4.07
CA ASP A 127 11.73 16.31 -3.94
C ASP A 127 11.34 17.11 -5.20
N ALA A 128 12.30 17.81 -5.82
CA ALA A 128 12.03 18.57 -7.05
C ALA A 128 11.61 17.66 -8.23
N CYS A 129 12.22 16.48 -8.36
CA CYS A 129 11.84 15.49 -9.37
C CYS A 129 10.46 14.90 -9.06
N ARG A 130 10.23 14.54 -7.78
CA ARG A 130 8.99 13.95 -7.28
C ARG A 130 7.79 14.89 -7.50
N ASN A 131 7.93 16.16 -7.09
CA ASN A 131 6.90 17.18 -7.24
C ASN A 131 6.51 17.41 -8.71
N VAL A 132 7.49 17.55 -9.60
CA VAL A 132 7.25 17.70 -11.04
C VAL A 132 6.53 16.47 -11.61
N TYR A 133 6.92 15.27 -11.16
CA TYR A 133 6.30 14.04 -11.64
C TYR A 133 4.85 13.90 -11.15
N MET A 134 4.58 14.18 -9.88
CA MET A 134 3.23 14.17 -9.29
C MET A 134 2.29 15.12 -10.03
N LYS A 135 2.71 16.37 -10.26
CA LYS A 135 1.93 17.34 -11.02
C LYS A 135 1.65 16.88 -12.46
N SER A 136 2.59 16.14 -13.06
CA SER A 136 2.36 15.53 -14.37
C SER A 136 1.36 14.37 -14.32
N LEU A 137 1.31 13.61 -13.22
CA LEU A 137 0.31 12.54 -13.01
C LEU A 137 -1.09 13.12 -12.74
N GLU A 138 -1.17 14.30 -12.12
CA GLU A 138 -2.40 15.10 -12.03
C GLU A 138 -2.90 15.61 -13.40
N GLY A 139 -2.17 15.35 -14.49
CA GLY A 139 -2.54 15.74 -15.85
C GLY A 139 -2.11 17.15 -16.25
N LYS A 140 -1.34 17.85 -15.42
CA LYS A 140 -0.87 19.21 -15.73
C LYS A 140 0.18 19.20 -16.85
N SER A 141 0.07 20.17 -17.75
CA SER A 141 1.04 20.42 -18.81
C SER A 141 2.35 20.96 -18.25
N HIS A 142 3.45 20.81 -19.01
CA HIS A 142 4.75 21.35 -18.59
C HIS A 142 4.73 22.86 -18.36
N LYS A 143 3.84 23.59 -19.04
CA LYS A 143 3.68 25.04 -18.87
C LYS A 143 3.03 25.35 -17.51
N GLU A 144 1.93 24.68 -17.18
CA GLU A 144 1.24 24.85 -15.89
C GLU A 144 2.16 24.50 -14.72
N ILE A 145 2.92 23.41 -14.83
CA ILE A 145 3.88 23.01 -13.78
C ILE A 145 5.01 24.05 -13.65
N ALA A 146 5.53 24.57 -14.76
CA ALA A 146 6.56 25.61 -14.74
C ALA A 146 6.08 26.91 -14.08
N GLU A 147 4.82 27.30 -14.35
CA GLU A 147 4.19 28.46 -13.74
C GLU A 147 3.95 28.27 -12.24
N GLU A 148 3.41 27.11 -11.83
CA GLU A 148 3.11 26.77 -10.44
C GLU A 148 4.36 26.63 -9.58
N LEU A 149 5.43 26.02 -10.11
CA LEU A 149 6.68 25.80 -9.39
C LEU A 149 7.70 26.93 -9.59
N HIS A 150 7.37 27.96 -10.38
CA HIS A 150 8.24 29.08 -10.72
C HIS A 150 9.64 28.66 -11.25
N ILE A 151 9.67 27.65 -12.15
CA ILE A 151 10.90 27.14 -12.77
C ILE A 151 10.77 27.05 -14.29
N ALA A 152 11.90 27.03 -14.99
CA ALA A 152 11.89 26.95 -16.45
C ALA A 152 11.33 25.61 -16.96
N ILE A 153 10.62 25.64 -18.09
CA ILE A 153 10.10 24.42 -18.77
C ILE A 153 11.23 23.42 -19.09
N THR A 154 12.44 23.91 -19.38
CA THR A 154 13.63 23.07 -19.58
C THR A 154 14.00 22.29 -18.32
N THR A 155 13.85 22.91 -17.15
CA THR A 155 14.06 22.29 -15.83
C THR A 155 13.00 21.21 -15.57
N ILE A 156 11.73 21.46 -15.92
CA ILE A 156 10.66 20.44 -15.87
C ILE A 156 11.03 19.20 -16.68
N LYS A 157 11.45 19.39 -17.94
CA LYS A 157 11.88 18.28 -18.81
C LYS A 157 13.03 17.49 -18.18
N LYS A 158 14.03 18.18 -17.63
CA LYS A 158 15.17 17.55 -16.94
C LYS A 158 14.73 16.74 -15.72
N HIS A 159 13.86 17.30 -14.86
CA HIS A 159 13.30 16.59 -13.72
C HIS A 159 12.53 15.33 -14.13
N LYS A 160 11.68 15.41 -15.17
CA LYS A 160 10.96 14.23 -15.69
C LYS A 160 11.90 13.17 -16.27
N THR A 161 12.93 13.57 -17.02
CA THR A 161 13.91 12.63 -17.55
C THR A 161 14.67 11.95 -16.42
N ASN A 162 15.13 12.69 -15.42
CA ASN A 162 15.85 12.16 -14.27
C ASN A 162 14.97 11.19 -13.46
N ALA A 163 13.72 11.57 -13.16
CA ALA A 163 12.77 10.70 -12.47
C ALA A 163 12.52 9.41 -13.25
N ASN A 164 12.22 9.50 -14.55
CA ASN A 164 11.98 8.31 -15.37
C ASN A 164 13.21 7.39 -15.46
N ASN A 165 14.42 7.95 -15.57
CA ASN A 165 15.63 7.15 -15.59
C ASN A 165 15.87 6.44 -14.25
N TYR A 166 15.64 7.15 -13.14
CA TYR A 166 15.74 6.58 -11.80
C TYR A 166 14.73 5.44 -11.58
N LEU A 167 13.44 5.71 -11.82
CA LEU A 167 12.36 4.74 -11.67
C LEU A 167 12.60 3.50 -12.54
N ARG A 168 12.99 3.68 -13.81
CA ARG A 168 13.31 2.54 -14.70
C ARG A 168 14.50 1.73 -14.21
N GLY A 169 15.55 2.38 -13.70
CA GLY A 169 16.72 1.69 -13.15
C GLY A 169 16.32 0.81 -11.97
N ARG A 170 15.64 1.39 -10.97
CA ARG A 170 15.21 0.69 -9.76
C ARG A 170 14.22 -0.44 -10.04
N LEU A 171 13.24 -0.20 -10.92
CA LEU A 171 12.30 -1.25 -11.33
C LEU A 171 13.01 -2.40 -12.07
N LYS A 172 14.01 -2.09 -12.90
CA LYS A 172 14.80 -3.13 -13.57
C LYS A 172 15.58 -3.96 -12.54
N ASP A 173 16.22 -3.32 -11.56
CA ASP A 173 16.97 -4.03 -10.51
C ASP A 173 16.04 -4.94 -9.70
N LEU A 174 14.84 -4.47 -9.36
CA LEU A 174 13.82 -5.26 -8.68
C LEU A 174 13.36 -6.46 -9.51
N LEU A 175 13.03 -6.25 -10.78
CA LEU A 175 12.65 -7.34 -11.68
C LEU A 175 13.78 -8.35 -11.86
N LEU A 176 15.03 -7.90 -11.99
CA LEU A 176 16.18 -8.77 -12.05
C LEU A 176 16.33 -9.56 -10.75
N SER A 177 16.23 -8.90 -9.58
CA SER A 177 16.30 -9.58 -8.29
C SER A 177 15.20 -10.63 -8.13
N ALA A 178 13.97 -10.34 -8.56
CA ALA A 178 12.86 -11.29 -8.53
C ALA A 178 13.11 -12.50 -9.44
N ILE A 179 13.69 -12.28 -10.63
CA ILE A 179 14.04 -13.36 -11.56
C ILE A 179 15.20 -14.21 -11.03
N PHE A 180 16.21 -13.60 -10.41
CA PHE A 180 17.41 -14.29 -9.93
C PHE A 180 17.24 -14.92 -8.53
N CYS A 181 16.33 -14.42 -7.71
CA CYS A 181 15.94 -15.05 -6.43
C CYS A 181 14.91 -16.16 -6.61
N GLY A 182 14.35 -16.34 -7.82
CA GLY A 182 13.53 -17.48 -8.21
C GLY A 182 14.35 -18.63 -8.82
N VAL A 183 15.26 -19.22 -8.04
CA VAL A 183 15.86 -20.56 -8.28
C VAL A 183 16.06 -21.27 -6.94
#